data_AF-A0A967D5H4-F1
#
_entry.id   AF-A0A967D5H4-F1
#
_cell.length_a   1.000
_cell.length_b   1.000
_cell.length_c   1.000
_cell.angle_alpha   90.00
_cell.angle_beta   90.00
_cell.angle_gamma   90.00
#
_symmetry.space_group_name_H-M   'P 1'
#
loop_
_entity.id
_entity.type
_entity.pdbx_description
1 polymer ?
#
loop_
_entity_poly.entity_id
_entity_poly.type
_entity_poly.pdbx_seq_one_letter_code
_entity_poly.pdbx_strand_id
1 'polypeptide(L)'
;PFWRLLTDPGRTTVVHAGREELGFILHAIGERPAQLFDVQVAAGLVDHDYPAGYAAIVRRVLGQPTNKGETRTDWRKRPLSPAQIDYALDDVRHLDDLWKTLERKLADRGRIAWMTEEMANWLEEVEASFTRKRWRRISGLNGLSRRELAVARELWHWRDSVAESRDMPPKRVLRDDLLVELAKRKNADPQQISAIRGMQRSDLRHILPAIADAIDRGLNVPDEELPGGEKHRAPPPQVNVLGQFLATAIGGLCRQLEIAPSLVGTASDMRELLAWKLSHGKDDPPPALTQGWRAEVVGNLIDDLLAGRASLRISDLKSRDPLVIDQLGEAG
;
A
#
# COMPACT_ATOMS: atom_id res chain seq x y z
N PRO A 1 -12.24 22.77 13.85
CA PRO A 1 -13.69 22.82 13.52
C PRO A 1 -14.07 21.90 12.36
N PHE A 2 -13.45 22.06 11.17
CA PHE A 2 -13.72 21.20 10.01
C PHE A 2 -13.37 19.73 10.25
N TRP A 3 -12.15 19.42 10.69
CA TRP A 3 -11.71 18.03 10.86
C TRP A 3 -12.56 17.22 11.83
N ARG A 4 -13.03 17.84 12.92
CA ARG A 4 -13.96 17.19 13.88
C ARG A 4 -15.33 16.88 13.28
N LEU A 5 -15.77 17.65 12.28
CA LEU A 5 -17.02 17.35 11.57
C LEU A 5 -16.96 15.96 10.91
N LEU A 6 -15.79 15.53 10.46
CA LEU A 6 -15.63 14.25 9.78
C LEU A 6 -15.75 13.05 10.74
N THR A 7 -15.60 13.29 12.04
CA THR A 7 -15.66 12.25 13.09
C THR A 7 -17.05 12.14 13.73
N ASP A 8 -18.00 13.01 13.37
CA ASP A 8 -19.38 12.94 13.86
C ASP A 8 -20.07 11.64 13.39
N PRO A 9 -20.73 10.89 14.30
CA PRO A 9 -21.54 9.74 13.93
C PRO A 9 -22.62 10.07 12.90
N GLY A 10 -22.85 9.17 11.95
CA GLY A 10 -23.87 9.33 10.91
C GLY A 10 -23.44 10.17 9.71
N ARG A 11 -22.16 10.58 9.63
CA ARG A 11 -21.58 11.21 8.45
C ARG A 11 -20.67 10.25 7.69
N THR A 12 -20.87 10.21 6.38
CA THR A 12 -19.98 9.50 5.44
C THR A 12 -19.08 10.50 4.74
N THR A 13 -17.77 10.31 4.91
CA THR A 13 -16.76 11.06 4.15
C THR A 13 -16.51 10.32 2.85
N VAL A 14 -16.76 10.96 1.71
CA VAL A 14 -16.53 10.37 0.39
C VAL A 14 -15.22 10.89 -0.18
N VAL A 15 -14.37 9.98 -0.65
CA VAL A 15 -13.03 10.29 -1.18
C VAL A 15 -12.75 9.50 -2.46
N HIS A 16 -11.70 9.91 -3.18
CA HIS A 16 -11.06 9.10 -4.22
C HIS A 16 -9.60 8.90 -3.84
N ALA A 17 -9.16 7.65 -3.69
CA ALA A 17 -7.79 7.32 -3.29
C ALA A 17 -7.35 8.06 -2.00
N GLY A 18 -8.21 8.05 -0.98
CA GLY A 18 -8.20 9.00 0.15
C GLY A 18 -7.10 8.82 1.19
N ARG A 19 -5.97 8.19 0.85
CA ARG A 19 -4.91 7.83 1.80
C ARG A 19 -4.29 9.06 2.46
N GLU A 20 -4.01 10.09 1.66
CA GLU A 20 -3.38 11.32 2.14
C GLU A 20 -4.40 12.17 2.92
N GLU A 21 -5.66 12.21 2.48
CA GLU A 21 -6.77 12.87 3.19
C GLU A 21 -6.91 12.31 4.61
N LEU A 22 -6.90 10.99 4.75
CA LEU A 22 -6.90 10.34 6.07
C LEU A 22 -5.66 10.72 6.89
N GLY A 23 -4.48 10.80 6.24
CA GLY A 23 -3.26 11.31 6.86
C GLY A 23 -3.42 12.72 7.43
N PHE A 24 -4.08 13.62 6.70
CA PHE A 24 -4.35 14.98 7.18
C PHE A 24 -5.27 15.01 8.39
N ILE A 25 -6.31 14.17 8.45
CA ILE A 25 -7.24 14.11 9.58
C ILE A 25 -6.52 13.55 10.82
N LEU A 26 -5.80 12.45 10.66
CA LEU A 26 -4.99 11.84 11.72
C LEU A 26 -3.96 12.83 12.26
N HIS A 27 -3.28 13.58 11.39
CA HIS A 27 -2.33 14.60 11.81
C HIS A 27 -3.00 15.79 12.52
N ALA A 28 -4.15 16.24 12.03
CA ALA A 28 -4.80 17.44 12.54
C ALA A 28 -5.50 17.24 13.89
N ILE A 29 -6.10 16.07 14.12
CA ILE A 29 -6.91 15.80 15.33
C ILE A 29 -6.65 14.44 15.99
N GLY A 30 -5.82 13.57 15.41
CA GLY A 30 -5.54 12.24 15.98
C GLY A 30 -6.70 11.25 15.92
N GLU A 31 -7.75 11.57 15.17
CA GLU A 31 -8.97 10.76 15.04
C GLU A 31 -9.19 10.39 13.57
N ARG A 32 -10.05 9.41 13.31
CA ARG A 32 -10.45 8.95 11.98
C ARG A 32 -11.90 9.34 11.66
N PRO A 33 -12.27 9.47 10.37
CA PRO A 33 -13.66 9.69 9.99
C PRO A 33 -14.60 8.64 10.59
N ALA A 34 -15.84 9.04 10.91
CA ALA A 34 -16.84 8.11 11.44
C ALA A 34 -17.16 7.00 10.42
N GLN A 35 -17.34 7.39 9.16
CA GLN A 35 -17.48 6.48 8.02
C GLN A 35 -16.71 7.05 6.83
N LEU A 36 -16.10 6.17 6.05
CA LEU A 36 -15.34 6.52 4.86
C LEU A 36 -15.82 5.67 3.69
N PHE A 37 -16.03 6.32 2.54
CA PHE A 37 -16.34 5.66 1.27
C PHE A 37 -15.34 6.10 0.21
N ASP A 38 -14.46 5.20 -0.21
CA ASP A 38 -13.53 5.46 -1.32
C ASP A 38 -14.14 4.99 -2.65
N VAL A 39 -14.41 5.95 -3.54
CA VAL A 39 -14.99 5.65 -4.86
C VAL A 39 -14.04 4.85 -5.77
N GLN A 40 -12.73 4.87 -5.50
CA GLN A 40 -11.75 4.04 -6.20
C GLN A 40 -11.87 2.57 -5.80
N VAL A 41 -12.02 2.29 -4.51
CA VAL A 41 -12.23 0.93 -3.98
C VAL A 41 -13.59 0.41 -4.44
N ALA A 42 -14.65 1.21 -4.29
CA ALA A 42 -15.99 0.83 -4.73
C ALA A 42 -16.03 0.53 -6.23
N ALA A 43 -15.35 1.32 -7.07
CA ALA A 43 -15.22 1.05 -8.50
C ALA A 43 -14.50 -0.27 -8.79
N GLY A 44 -13.46 -0.61 -8.02
CA GLY A 44 -12.76 -1.90 -8.13
C GLY A 44 -13.60 -3.11 -7.70
N LEU A 45 -14.60 -2.92 -6.84
CA LEU A 45 -15.52 -3.98 -6.42
C LEU A 45 -16.70 -4.21 -7.38
N VAL A 46 -16.93 -3.32 -8.36
CA VAL A 46 -18.06 -3.40 -9.31
C VAL A 46 -17.63 -3.35 -10.77
N ASP A 47 -16.32 -3.37 -11.03
CA ASP A 47 -15.67 -3.25 -12.32
C ASP A 47 -14.24 -3.86 -12.26
N HIS A 48 -13.49 -3.84 -13.37
CA HIS A 48 -12.22 -4.58 -13.50
C HIS A 48 -10.95 -3.78 -13.17
N ASP A 49 -11.04 -2.46 -13.01
CA ASP A 49 -9.86 -1.61 -12.87
C ASP A 49 -9.68 -1.07 -11.45
N TYR A 50 -8.58 -1.46 -10.82
CA TYR A 50 -8.09 -0.88 -9.59
C TYR A 50 -6.54 -0.90 -9.58
N PRO A 51 -5.87 0.18 -9.19
CA PRO A 51 -6.41 1.52 -8.92
C PRO A 51 -6.77 2.24 -10.22
N ALA A 52 -7.94 2.89 -10.26
CA ALA A 52 -8.35 3.76 -11.36
C ALA A 52 -8.29 5.24 -10.97
N GLY A 53 -7.84 6.10 -11.88
CA GLY A 53 -7.83 7.55 -11.65
C GLY A 53 -9.24 8.14 -11.61
N TYR A 54 -9.45 9.21 -10.83
CA TYR A 54 -10.76 9.83 -10.61
C TYR A 54 -11.49 10.16 -11.92
N ALA A 55 -10.80 10.82 -12.85
CA ALA A 55 -11.30 11.14 -14.19
C ALA A 55 -11.80 9.92 -14.98
N ALA A 56 -11.12 8.79 -14.87
CA ALA A 56 -11.52 7.55 -15.54
C ALA A 56 -12.81 6.98 -14.92
N ILE A 57 -12.92 7.05 -13.59
CA ILE A 57 -14.12 6.61 -12.86
C ILE A 57 -15.31 7.50 -13.21
N VAL A 58 -15.17 8.83 -13.18
CA VAL A 58 -16.24 9.77 -13.58
C VAL A 58 -16.72 9.47 -14.99
N ARG A 59 -15.80 9.34 -15.95
CA ARG A 59 -16.16 9.04 -17.35
C ARG A 59 -16.87 7.71 -17.49
N ARG A 60 -16.40 6.67 -16.80
CA ARG A 60 -16.94 5.30 -16.92
C ARG A 60 -18.28 5.12 -16.21
N VAL A 61 -18.42 5.72 -15.03
CA VAL A 61 -19.59 5.54 -14.16
C VAL A 61 -20.69 6.54 -14.49
N LEU A 62 -20.35 7.80 -14.76
CA LEU A 62 -21.32 8.88 -15.00
C LEU A 62 -21.41 9.29 -16.48
N GLY A 63 -20.50 8.84 -17.34
CA GLY A 63 -20.46 9.27 -18.74
C GLY A 63 -20.04 10.73 -18.96
N GLN A 64 -19.55 11.40 -17.90
CA GLN A 64 -19.25 12.82 -17.92
C GLN A 64 -17.79 13.07 -18.33
N PRO A 65 -17.51 14.12 -19.13
CA PRO A 65 -16.14 14.51 -19.42
C PRO A 65 -15.50 15.11 -18.16
N THR A 66 -14.21 14.84 -17.96
CA THR A 66 -13.40 15.49 -16.92
C THR A 66 -12.32 16.32 -17.57
N ASN A 67 -12.10 17.53 -17.07
CA ASN A 67 -11.03 18.38 -17.55
C ASN A 67 -9.66 17.80 -17.15
N LYS A 68 -8.69 17.86 -18.06
CA LYS A 68 -7.28 17.64 -17.70
C LYS A 68 -6.78 18.93 -17.07
N GLY A 69 -6.42 18.92 -15.79
CA GLY A 69 -6.03 20.14 -15.08
C GLY A 69 -4.70 20.09 -14.32
N GLU A 70 -4.51 21.14 -13.53
CA GLU A 70 -3.28 21.59 -12.86
C GLU A 70 -2.87 20.72 -11.65
N THR A 71 -2.61 19.44 -11.89
CA THR A 71 -2.17 18.49 -10.85
C THR A 71 -0.83 18.84 -10.18
N ARG A 72 -0.01 19.72 -10.80
CA ARG A 72 1.34 20.07 -10.32
C ARG A 72 1.59 21.58 -10.32
N THR A 73 0.77 22.34 -9.58
CA THR A 73 0.97 23.78 -9.35
C THR A 73 1.32 24.09 -7.90
N ASP A 74 1.89 25.27 -7.63
CA ASP A 74 2.11 25.72 -6.25
C ASP A 74 0.78 26.16 -5.61
N TRP A 75 0.14 25.23 -4.90
CA TRP A 75 -1.10 25.43 -4.15
C TRP A 75 -0.97 26.37 -2.94
N ARG A 76 0.25 26.82 -2.61
CA ARG A 76 0.51 27.81 -1.54
C ARG A 76 0.47 29.24 -2.06
N LYS A 77 0.65 29.45 -3.37
CA LYS A 77 0.63 30.79 -3.98
C LYS A 77 -0.75 31.42 -3.79
N ARG A 78 -0.78 32.72 -3.47
CA ARG A 78 -2.02 33.50 -3.35
C ARG A 78 -1.95 34.78 -4.20
N PRO A 79 -3.07 35.19 -4.84
CA PRO A 79 -4.34 34.45 -4.94
C PRO A 79 -4.20 33.16 -5.77
N LEU A 80 -5.13 32.21 -5.58
CA LEU A 80 -5.21 31.04 -6.48
C LEU A 80 -5.61 31.50 -7.88
N SER A 81 -5.11 30.82 -8.91
CA SER A 81 -5.54 31.10 -10.28
C SER A 81 -6.96 30.56 -10.53
N PRO A 82 -7.71 31.10 -11.51
CA PRO A 82 -9.00 30.53 -11.91
C PRO A 82 -8.90 29.03 -12.25
N ALA A 83 -7.85 28.62 -12.97
CA ALA A 83 -7.61 27.23 -13.31
C ALA A 83 -7.39 26.31 -12.09
N GLN A 84 -6.74 26.82 -11.03
CA GLN A 84 -6.60 26.08 -9.76
C GLN A 84 -7.95 25.92 -9.06
N ILE A 85 -8.79 26.95 -9.07
CA ILE A 85 -10.13 26.89 -8.46
C ILE A 85 -11.01 25.89 -9.22
N ASP A 86 -11.04 25.97 -10.56
CA ASP A 86 -11.82 25.06 -11.40
C ASP A 86 -11.38 23.60 -11.22
N TYR A 87 -10.07 23.36 -11.17
CA TYR A 87 -9.53 22.02 -10.90
C TYR A 87 -9.97 21.48 -9.52
N ALA A 88 -9.84 22.30 -8.46
CA ALA A 88 -10.22 21.89 -7.11
C ALA A 88 -11.73 21.61 -6.97
N LEU A 89 -12.57 22.33 -7.73
CA LEU A 89 -14.02 22.07 -7.79
C LEU A 89 -14.32 20.77 -8.54
N ASP A 90 -13.64 20.52 -9.66
CA ASP A 90 -13.84 19.30 -10.46
C ASP A 90 -13.48 18.02 -9.68
N ASP A 91 -12.48 18.07 -8.78
CA ASP A 91 -12.08 16.95 -7.91
C ASP A 91 -13.15 16.54 -6.88
N VAL A 92 -14.17 17.37 -6.62
CA VAL A 92 -15.25 17.07 -5.64
C VAL A 92 -16.66 17.04 -6.22
N ARG A 93 -16.91 17.78 -7.32
CA ARG A 93 -18.27 18.00 -7.83
C ARG A 93 -19.03 16.72 -8.21
N HIS A 94 -18.32 15.64 -8.53
CA HIS A 94 -18.91 14.38 -8.98
C HIS A 94 -18.92 13.29 -7.88
N LEU A 95 -18.33 13.55 -6.71
CA LEU A 95 -18.19 12.53 -5.67
C LEU A 95 -19.53 12.03 -5.13
N ASP A 96 -20.52 12.91 -4.96
CA ASP A 96 -21.85 12.54 -4.48
C ASP A 96 -22.59 11.64 -5.49
N ASP A 97 -22.57 12.01 -6.78
CA ASP A 97 -23.16 11.21 -7.86
C ASP A 97 -22.46 9.86 -8.03
N LEU A 98 -21.12 9.85 -7.90
CA LEU A 98 -20.33 8.63 -7.91
C LEU A 98 -20.67 7.72 -6.74
N TRP A 99 -20.73 8.25 -5.52
CA TRP A 99 -21.07 7.48 -4.33
C TRP A 99 -22.43 6.81 -4.49
N LYS A 100 -23.48 7.57 -4.79
CA LYS A 100 -24.84 7.03 -4.97
C LYS A 100 -24.90 5.97 -6.06
N THR A 101 -24.19 6.19 -7.17
CA THR A 101 -24.19 5.24 -8.29
C THR A 101 -23.42 3.96 -7.96
N LEU A 102 -22.25 4.07 -7.33
CA LEU A 102 -21.42 2.93 -6.95
C LEU A 102 -22.04 2.13 -5.80
N GLU A 103 -22.64 2.79 -4.82
CA GLU A 103 -23.36 2.14 -3.71
C GLU A 103 -24.52 1.30 -4.24
N ARG A 104 -25.33 1.83 -5.16
CA ARG A 104 -26.38 1.04 -5.83
C ARG A 104 -25.79 -0.15 -6.60
N LYS A 105 -24.72 0.06 -7.37
CA LYS A 105 -24.04 -1.03 -8.11
C LYS A 105 -23.46 -2.11 -7.19
N LEU A 106 -22.99 -1.74 -6.00
CA LEU A 106 -22.55 -2.67 -4.96
C LEU A 106 -23.74 -3.46 -4.40
N ALA A 107 -24.85 -2.77 -4.10
CA ALA A 107 -26.08 -3.40 -3.60
C ALA A 107 -26.66 -4.40 -4.61
N ASP A 108 -26.74 -4.03 -5.90
CA ASP A 108 -27.23 -4.89 -6.97
C ASP A 108 -26.40 -6.18 -7.13
N ARG A 109 -25.11 -6.13 -6.75
CA ARG A 109 -24.19 -7.28 -6.79
C ARG A 109 -24.03 -7.99 -5.43
N GLY A 110 -24.72 -7.54 -4.38
CA GLY A 110 -24.58 -8.08 -3.03
C GLY A 110 -23.23 -7.79 -2.35
N ARG A 111 -22.52 -6.72 -2.74
CA ARG A 111 -21.13 -6.42 -2.32
C ARG A 111 -20.99 -5.30 -1.29
N ILE A 112 -22.08 -4.85 -0.68
CA ILE A 112 -22.05 -3.81 0.36
C ILE A 112 -21.24 -4.26 1.58
N ALA A 113 -21.38 -5.54 1.97
CA ALA A 113 -20.59 -6.12 3.05
C ALA A 113 -19.09 -6.14 2.72
N TRP A 114 -18.74 -6.50 1.48
CA TRP A 114 -17.36 -6.50 1.00
C TRP A 114 -16.75 -5.10 1.04
N MET A 115 -17.49 -4.08 0.58
CA MET A 115 -17.05 -2.69 0.65
C MET A 115 -16.84 -2.24 2.10
N THR A 116 -17.75 -2.60 3.01
CA THR A 116 -17.67 -2.23 4.43
C THR A 116 -16.43 -2.84 5.07
N GLU A 117 -16.18 -4.13 4.83
CA GLU A 117 -15.00 -4.83 5.33
C GLU A 117 -13.71 -4.27 4.72
N GLU A 118 -13.68 -4.02 3.40
CA GLU A 118 -12.50 -3.48 2.72
C GLU A 118 -12.13 -2.10 3.24
N MET A 119 -13.11 -1.22 3.45
CA MET A 119 -12.87 0.11 4.01
C MET A 119 -12.38 0.04 5.45
N ALA A 120 -12.87 -0.90 6.27
CA ALA A 120 -12.38 -1.10 7.63
C ALA A 120 -10.91 -1.55 7.64
N ASN A 121 -10.57 -2.57 6.85
CA ASN A 121 -9.20 -3.07 6.73
C ASN A 121 -8.24 -2.00 6.20
N TRP A 122 -8.67 -1.27 5.15
CA TRP A 122 -7.89 -0.17 4.58
C TRP A 122 -7.65 0.95 5.59
N LEU A 123 -8.68 1.32 6.37
CA LEU A 123 -8.58 2.36 7.40
C LEU A 123 -7.56 1.98 8.47
N GLU A 124 -7.61 0.75 8.97
CA GLU A 124 -6.64 0.22 9.93
C GLU A 124 -5.22 0.19 9.35
N GLU A 125 -5.06 -0.26 8.10
CA GLU A 125 -3.75 -0.30 7.44
C GLU A 125 -3.15 1.10 7.32
N VAL A 126 -3.94 2.08 6.88
CA VAL A 126 -3.49 3.46 6.69
C VAL A 126 -3.16 4.12 8.03
N GLU A 127 -3.99 3.93 9.06
CA GLU A 127 -3.75 4.43 10.42
C GLU A 127 -2.46 3.84 11.00
N ALA A 128 -2.29 2.52 10.94
CA ALA A 128 -1.05 1.84 11.35
C ALA A 128 0.15 2.37 10.55
N SER A 129 -0.06 2.75 9.29
CA SER A 129 0.95 3.29 8.38
C SER A 129 1.49 4.66 8.79
N PHE A 130 0.65 5.50 9.40
CA PHE A 130 0.98 6.84 9.86
C PHE A 130 1.46 6.86 11.31
N THR A 131 0.96 5.93 12.14
CA THR A 131 1.38 5.80 13.54
C THR A 131 2.67 5.00 13.71
N ARG A 132 2.91 3.98 12.86
CA ARG A 132 4.13 3.15 12.93
C ARG A 132 5.25 3.77 12.09
N LYS A 133 6.36 4.09 12.75
CA LYS A 133 7.60 4.55 12.10
C LYS A 133 8.22 3.43 11.23
N ARG A 134 8.05 3.53 9.90
CA ARG A 134 8.48 2.51 8.91
C ARG A 134 9.89 2.74 8.38
N TRP A 135 10.89 2.69 9.26
CA TRP A 135 12.31 2.77 8.86
C TRP A 135 12.72 1.69 7.84
N ARG A 136 12.04 0.54 7.84
CA ARG A 136 12.26 -0.56 6.88
C ARG A 136 11.91 -0.22 5.41
N ARG A 137 11.27 0.92 5.14
CA ARG A 137 10.99 1.39 3.77
C ARG A 137 12.18 2.09 3.09
N ILE A 138 13.30 2.26 3.78
CA ILE A 138 14.53 2.77 3.16
C ILE A 138 14.97 1.82 2.04
N SER A 139 15.18 2.35 0.84
CA SER A 139 15.68 1.55 -0.28
C SER A 139 17.13 1.12 -0.01
N GLY A 140 17.44 -0.16 -0.25
CA GLY A 140 18.80 -0.70 -0.10
C GLY A 140 19.13 -1.33 1.26
N LEU A 141 18.13 -1.54 2.14
CA LEU A 141 18.34 -2.28 3.40
C LEU A 141 18.52 -3.80 3.18
N ASN A 142 18.14 -4.32 2.01
CA ASN A 142 18.28 -5.74 1.69
C ASN A 142 19.76 -6.16 1.72
N GLY A 143 20.06 -7.23 2.46
CA GLY A 143 21.41 -7.77 2.61
C GLY A 143 22.23 -7.15 3.75
N LEU A 144 21.68 -6.19 4.50
CA LEU A 144 22.33 -5.70 5.72
C LEU A 144 22.25 -6.74 6.85
N SER A 145 23.34 -6.87 7.60
CA SER A 145 23.39 -7.64 8.84
C SER A 145 22.50 -7.03 9.94
N ARG A 146 22.16 -7.79 10.98
CA ARG A 146 21.33 -7.31 12.11
C ARG A 146 21.88 -6.03 12.75
N ARG A 147 23.20 -5.94 12.88
CA ARG A 147 23.89 -4.77 13.43
C ARG A 147 23.83 -3.57 12.49
N GLU A 148 23.99 -3.77 11.18
CA GLU A 148 23.84 -2.70 10.18
C GLU A 148 22.40 -2.21 10.11
N LEU A 149 21.42 -3.10 10.27
CA LEU A 149 20.01 -2.74 10.40
C LEU A 149 19.72 -1.91 11.66
N ALA A 150 20.39 -2.18 12.79
CA ALA A 150 20.28 -1.34 13.99
C ALA A 150 20.78 0.08 13.72
N VAL A 151 21.95 0.20 13.11
CA VAL A 151 22.51 1.51 12.72
C VAL A 151 21.58 2.23 11.74
N ALA A 152 21.05 1.54 10.73
CA ALA A 152 20.10 2.12 9.78
C ALA A 152 18.81 2.61 10.46
N ARG A 153 18.29 1.88 11.45
CA ARG A 153 17.13 2.27 12.26
C ARG A 153 17.39 3.57 13.02
N GLU A 154 18.51 3.65 13.74
CA GLU A 154 18.86 4.85 14.53
C GLU A 154 19.14 6.07 13.65
N LEU A 155 19.82 5.87 12.50
CA LEU A 155 20.01 6.92 11.49
C LEU A 155 18.68 7.40 10.92
N TRP A 156 17.74 6.48 10.68
CA TRP A 156 16.41 6.85 10.20
C TRP A 156 15.65 7.67 11.25
N HIS A 157 15.67 7.29 12.53
CA HIS A 157 15.02 8.04 13.61
C HIS A 157 15.57 9.46 13.74
N TRP A 158 16.90 9.60 13.70
CA TRP A 158 17.54 10.91 13.68
C TRP A 158 17.10 11.73 12.46
N ARG A 159 17.15 11.14 11.26
CA ARG A 159 16.77 11.81 10.02
C ARG A 159 15.32 12.27 10.04
N ASP A 160 14.42 11.43 10.54
CA ASP A 160 12.98 11.67 10.68
C ASP A 160 12.71 12.86 11.63
N SER A 161 13.38 12.88 12.79
CA SER A 161 13.28 13.98 13.75
C SER A 161 13.78 15.31 13.17
N VAL A 162 14.90 15.30 12.43
CA VAL A 162 15.40 16.52 11.77
C VAL A 162 14.45 16.99 10.67
N ALA A 163 13.91 16.06 9.89
CA ALA A 163 12.98 16.34 8.81
C ALA A 163 11.69 17.00 9.32
N GLU A 164 11.14 16.46 10.41
CA GLU A 164 9.97 16.99 11.12
C GLU A 164 10.24 18.39 11.68
N SER A 165 11.35 18.58 12.40
CA SER A 165 11.71 19.88 13.00
C SER A 165 11.91 21.01 11.96
N ARG A 166 12.22 20.64 10.72
CA ARG A 166 12.51 21.56 9.62
C ARG A 166 11.40 21.62 8.57
N ASP A 167 10.29 20.92 8.80
CA ASP A 167 9.17 20.77 7.86
C ASP A 167 9.64 20.48 6.43
N MET A 168 10.45 19.42 6.28
CA MET A 168 10.99 19.04 4.98
C MET A 168 11.02 17.52 4.77
N PRO A 169 10.95 17.05 3.51
CA PRO A 169 11.11 15.64 3.17
C PRO A 169 12.41 15.04 3.76
N PRO A 170 12.37 13.84 4.39
CA PRO A 170 13.55 13.21 4.99
C PRO A 170 14.74 13.04 4.05
N LYS A 171 14.50 12.80 2.76
CA LYS A 171 15.55 12.68 1.74
C LYS A 171 16.30 13.98 1.47
N ARG A 172 15.74 15.15 1.83
CA ARG A 172 16.46 16.44 1.81
C ARG A 172 17.43 16.58 2.97
N VAL A 173 17.19 15.89 4.09
CA VAL A 173 18.13 15.84 5.22
C VAL A 173 19.30 14.91 4.90
N LEU A 174 19.00 13.66 4.54
CA LEU A 174 20.00 12.66 4.17
C LEU A 174 19.40 11.65 3.20
N ARG A 175 20.08 11.42 2.06
CA ARG A 175 19.61 10.48 1.03
C ARG A 175 19.70 9.02 1.52
N ASP A 176 18.80 8.17 1.01
CA ASP A 176 18.73 6.75 1.40
C ASP A 176 20.03 5.99 1.11
N ASP A 177 20.67 6.26 -0.04
CA ASP A 177 21.93 5.62 -0.43
C ASP A 177 23.06 5.93 0.57
N LEU A 178 23.16 7.19 1.00
CA LEU A 178 24.16 7.61 2.00
C LEU A 178 23.87 7.02 3.38
N LEU A 179 22.59 6.96 3.79
CA LEU A 179 22.18 6.32 5.04
C LEU A 179 22.59 4.84 5.08
N VAL A 180 22.35 4.11 3.98
CA VAL A 180 22.74 2.70 3.86
C VAL A 180 24.26 2.54 3.88
N GLU A 181 25.00 3.41 3.20
CA GLU A 181 26.47 3.36 3.21
C GLU A 181 27.07 3.67 4.59
N LEU A 182 26.49 4.60 5.35
CA LEU A 182 26.85 4.86 6.75
C LEU A 182 26.60 3.62 7.62
N ALA A 183 25.43 2.98 7.44
CA ALA A 183 25.06 1.78 8.17
C ALA A 183 26.03 0.63 7.94
N LYS A 184 26.51 0.42 6.69
CA LYS A 184 27.51 -0.60 6.36
C LYS A 184 28.89 -0.32 6.97
N ARG A 185 29.31 0.95 6.97
CA ARG A 185 30.64 1.36 7.46
C ARG A 185 30.79 1.24 8.97
N LYS A 186 29.70 1.38 9.74
CA LYS A 186 29.69 1.19 11.20
C LYS A 186 30.76 2.01 11.92
N ASN A 187 30.96 3.25 11.48
CA ASN A 187 31.98 4.13 12.01
C ASN A 187 31.35 5.45 12.46
N ALA A 188 31.45 5.74 13.75
CA ALA A 188 30.93 6.96 14.39
C ALA A 188 31.95 8.11 14.42
N ASP A 189 33.10 8.00 13.78
CA ASP A 189 34.05 9.10 13.65
C ASP A 189 33.55 10.14 12.61
N PRO A 190 33.24 11.39 13.02
CA PRO A 190 32.80 12.45 12.11
C PRO A 190 33.77 12.73 10.96
N GLN A 191 35.09 12.58 11.17
CA GLN A 191 36.07 12.76 10.11
C GLN A 191 35.94 11.66 9.04
N GLN A 192 35.78 10.39 9.45
CA GLN A 192 35.59 9.27 8.53
C GLN A 192 34.23 9.31 7.83
N ILE A 193 33.18 9.77 8.53
CA ILE A 193 31.86 10.03 7.94
C ILE A 193 31.97 11.07 6.83
N SER A 194 32.69 12.17 7.06
CA SER A 194 32.87 13.24 6.07
C SER A 194 33.60 12.80 4.80
N ALA A 195 34.45 11.78 4.90
CA ALA A 195 35.21 11.23 3.78
C ALA A 195 34.37 10.35 2.83
N ILE A 196 33.14 9.97 3.22
CA ILE A 196 32.23 9.18 2.38
C ILE A 196 31.83 9.99 1.14
N ARG A 197 31.87 9.37 -0.05
CA ARG A 197 31.40 9.97 -1.30
C ARG A 197 29.95 10.46 -1.16
N GLY A 198 29.75 11.76 -1.33
CA GLY A 198 28.46 12.43 -1.16
C GLY A 198 28.26 13.08 0.22
N MET A 199 29.10 12.77 1.21
CA MET A 199 29.12 13.41 2.53
C MET A 199 30.12 14.57 2.63
N GLN A 200 30.97 14.79 1.60
CA GLN A 200 31.98 15.86 1.59
C GLN A 200 31.41 17.29 1.52
N ARG A 201 30.09 17.44 1.46
CA ARG A 201 29.45 18.74 1.25
C ARG A 201 29.49 19.60 2.51
N SER A 202 29.73 20.90 2.33
CA SER A 202 29.83 21.85 3.46
C SER A 202 28.54 21.96 4.26
N ASP A 203 27.38 21.82 3.62
CA ASP A 203 26.06 21.87 4.23
C ASP A 203 25.72 20.65 5.10
N LEU A 204 26.57 19.61 5.11
CA LEU A 204 26.40 18.45 5.98
C LEU A 204 27.31 18.51 7.22
N ARG A 205 28.21 19.49 7.33
CA ARG A 205 29.18 19.54 8.44
C ARG A 205 28.53 19.66 9.82
N HIS A 206 27.46 20.46 9.92
CA HIS A 206 26.78 20.68 11.20
C HIS A 206 25.96 19.47 11.67
N ILE A 207 25.68 18.49 10.80
CA ILE A 207 24.94 17.27 11.16
C ILE A 207 25.84 16.06 11.41
N LEU A 208 27.14 16.11 11.08
CA LEU A 208 28.05 14.98 11.26
C LEU A 208 28.10 14.46 12.71
N PRO A 209 28.14 15.30 13.76
CA PRO A 209 28.12 14.82 15.14
C PRO A 209 26.83 14.05 15.45
N ALA A 210 25.68 14.54 15.01
CA ALA A 210 24.41 13.86 15.25
C ALA A 210 24.26 12.54 14.49
N ILE A 211 24.87 12.44 13.29
CA ILE A 211 24.99 11.18 12.54
C ILE A 211 25.89 10.20 13.30
N ALA A 212 27.04 10.66 13.80
CA ALA A 212 27.94 9.86 14.63
C ALA A 212 27.22 9.29 15.86
N ASP A 213 26.51 10.13 16.60
CA ASP A 213 25.73 9.71 17.76
C ASP A 213 24.66 8.67 17.40
N ALA A 214 24.02 8.81 16.23
CA ALA A 214 23.04 7.83 15.75
C ALA A 214 23.69 6.49 15.39
N ILE A 215 24.89 6.52 14.80
CA ILE A 215 25.67 5.30 14.53
C ILE A 215 26.05 4.62 15.84
N ASP A 216 26.58 5.37 16.80
CA ASP A 216 26.95 4.84 18.11
C ASP A 216 25.76 4.23 18.85
N ARG A 217 24.59 4.87 18.84
CA ARG A 217 23.37 4.25 19.38
C ARG A 217 23.07 2.91 18.73
N GLY A 218 23.17 2.82 17.40
CA GLY A 218 22.93 1.57 16.66
C GLY A 218 23.98 0.48 16.95
N LEU A 219 25.23 0.88 17.15
CA LEU A 219 26.33 -0.03 17.52
C LEU A 219 26.19 -0.56 18.94
N ASN A 220 25.58 0.21 19.85
CA ASN A 220 25.40 -0.15 21.25
C ASN A 220 24.05 -0.81 21.57
N VAL A 221 23.17 -1.05 20.58
CA VAL A 221 21.93 -1.83 20.78
C VAL A 221 22.27 -3.24 21.30
N PRO A 222 21.64 -3.74 22.38
CA PRO A 222 21.87 -5.11 22.84
C PRO A 222 21.57 -6.16 21.75
N ASP A 223 22.29 -7.28 21.74
CA ASP A 223 22.14 -8.31 20.70
C ASP A 223 20.73 -8.94 20.65
N GLU A 224 20.03 -8.94 21.79
CA GLU A 224 18.64 -9.39 21.93
C GLU A 224 17.65 -8.42 21.25
N GLU A 225 17.97 -7.12 21.26
CA GLU A 225 17.14 -6.06 20.67
C GLU A 225 17.50 -5.72 19.21
N LEU A 226 18.53 -6.39 18.67
CA LEU A 226 18.97 -6.17 17.32
C LEU A 226 17.85 -6.49 16.32
N PRO A 227 17.51 -5.54 15.41
CA PRO A 227 16.51 -5.79 14.39
C PRO A 227 16.99 -6.92 13.47
N GLY A 228 16.18 -7.96 13.41
CA GLY A 228 16.46 -9.17 12.63
C GLY A 228 15.49 -10.23 13.04
N GLY A 229 14.71 -10.75 12.11
CA GLY A 229 13.60 -11.66 12.40
C GLY A 229 13.03 -12.27 11.13
N GLU A 230 12.99 -11.52 10.04
CA GLU A 230 12.62 -12.08 8.75
C GLU A 230 13.86 -12.63 8.07
N LYS A 231 14.26 -13.86 8.42
CA LYS A 231 14.80 -14.73 7.37
C LYS A 231 13.65 -14.94 6.40
N HIS A 232 13.46 -14.02 5.45
CA HIS A 232 12.75 -14.32 4.22
C HIS A 232 13.61 -15.36 3.52
N ARG A 233 13.47 -16.62 3.95
CA ARG A 233 14.00 -17.75 3.23
C ARG A 233 13.34 -17.62 1.88
N ALA A 234 14.16 -17.37 0.85
CA ALA A 234 13.63 -17.19 -0.50
C ALA A 234 12.65 -18.36 -0.73
N PRO A 235 11.37 -18.06 -1.02
CA PRO A 235 10.38 -19.11 -1.15
C PRO A 235 10.91 -20.11 -2.19
N PRO A 236 10.74 -21.42 -1.97
CA PRO A 236 11.22 -22.42 -2.92
C PRO A 236 10.78 -22.06 -4.34
N PRO A 237 11.59 -22.28 -5.39
CA PRO A 237 11.28 -21.82 -6.75
C PRO A 237 9.86 -22.20 -7.24
N GLN A 238 9.36 -23.36 -6.80
CA GLN A 238 8.00 -23.83 -7.04
C GLN A 238 6.91 -22.86 -6.53
N VAL A 239 7.09 -22.21 -5.38
CA VAL A 239 6.14 -21.24 -4.82
C VAL A 239 6.01 -20.01 -5.71
N ASN A 240 7.11 -19.58 -6.36
CA ASN A 240 7.05 -18.46 -7.30
C ASN A 240 6.23 -18.81 -8.55
N VAL A 241 6.46 -19.99 -9.13
CA VAL A 241 5.73 -20.45 -10.31
C VAL A 241 4.25 -20.66 -9.98
N LEU A 242 3.94 -21.33 -8.87
CA LEU A 242 2.58 -21.56 -8.41
C LEU A 242 1.86 -20.24 -8.08
N GLY A 243 2.54 -19.30 -7.41
CA GLY A 243 1.96 -17.99 -7.10
C GLY A 243 1.59 -17.19 -8.35
N GLN A 244 2.41 -17.26 -9.40
CA GLN A 244 2.09 -16.63 -10.69
C GLN A 244 0.92 -17.32 -11.39
N PHE A 245 0.89 -18.65 -11.38
CA PHE A 245 -0.21 -19.45 -11.95
C PHE A 245 -1.55 -19.14 -11.26
N LEU A 246 -1.58 -19.16 -9.92
CA LEU A 246 -2.79 -18.87 -9.14
C LEU A 246 -3.25 -17.42 -9.33
N ALA A 247 -2.32 -16.46 -9.42
CA ALA A 247 -2.68 -15.07 -9.72
C ALA A 247 -3.35 -14.94 -11.10
N THR A 248 -2.91 -15.70 -12.10
CA THR A 248 -3.57 -15.75 -13.41
C THR A 248 -4.95 -16.40 -13.34
N ALA A 249 -5.11 -17.51 -12.59
CA ALA A 249 -6.39 -18.17 -12.41
C ALA A 249 -7.43 -17.26 -11.73
N ILE A 250 -7.03 -16.60 -10.64
CA ILE A 250 -7.86 -15.62 -9.92
C ILE A 250 -8.16 -14.41 -10.80
N GLY A 251 -7.20 -13.96 -11.63
CA GLY A 251 -7.45 -12.93 -12.63
C GLY A 251 -8.57 -13.30 -13.60
N GLY A 252 -8.66 -14.57 -14.02
CA GLY A 252 -9.78 -15.08 -14.83
C GLY A 252 -11.11 -15.06 -14.09
N LEU A 253 -11.14 -15.56 -12.84
CA LEU A 253 -12.34 -15.55 -12.00
C LEU A 253 -12.84 -14.12 -11.73
N CYS A 254 -11.94 -13.21 -11.39
CA CYS A 254 -12.27 -11.81 -11.09
C CYS A 254 -12.92 -11.11 -12.29
N ARG A 255 -12.53 -11.45 -13.52
CA ARG A 255 -13.21 -10.93 -14.72
C ARG A 255 -14.64 -11.44 -14.82
N GLN A 256 -14.88 -12.73 -14.60
CA GLN A 256 -16.24 -13.29 -14.61
C GLN A 256 -17.11 -12.68 -13.52
N LEU A 257 -16.52 -12.37 -12.36
CA LEU A 257 -17.20 -11.70 -11.26
C LEU A 257 -17.27 -10.18 -11.41
N GLU A 258 -16.68 -9.56 -12.43
CA GLU A 258 -16.62 -8.08 -12.53
C GLU A 258 -16.03 -7.42 -11.27
N ILE A 259 -14.86 -7.89 -10.84
CA ILE A 259 -14.07 -7.34 -9.74
C ILE A 259 -12.64 -7.12 -10.24
N ALA A 260 -11.95 -6.11 -9.74
CA ALA A 260 -10.56 -5.87 -10.05
C ALA A 260 -9.65 -6.93 -9.39
N PRO A 261 -8.86 -7.70 -10.18
CA PRO A 261 -7.99 -8.74 -9.63
C PRO A 261 -6.99 -8.21 -8.59
N SER A 262 -6.47 -7.00 -8.82
CA SER A 262 -5.52 -6.32 -7.93
C SER A 262 -6.10 -5.95 -6.57
N LEU A 263 -7.42 -5.86 -6.44
CA LEU A 263 -8.10 -5.63 -5.16
C LEU A 263 -8.31 -6.95 -4.39
N VAL A 264 -8.54 -8.04 -5.12
CA VAL A 264 -8.67 -9.39 -4.55
C VAL A 264 -7.32 -9.90 -4.04
N GLY A 265 -6.31 -9.93 -4.92
CA GLY A 265 -4.99 -10.44 -4.58
C GLY A 265 -3.99 -10.38 -5.73
N THR A 266 -2.75 -10.12 -5.37
CA THR A 266 -1.58 -10.08 -6.25
C THR A 266 -0.84 -11.41 -6.24
N ALA A 267 0.13 -11.58 -7.15
CA ALA A 267 1.05 -12.71 -7.10
C ALA A 267 1.85 -12.77 -5.78
N SER A 268 2.01 -11.66 -5.07
CA SER A 268 2.65 -11.65 -3.75
C SER A 268 1.74 -12.29 -2.71
N ASP A 269 0.47 -11.92 -2.69
CA ASP A 269 -0.52 -12.45 -1.76
C ASP A 269 -0.72 -13.97 -1.99
N MET A 270 -0.66 -14.42 -3.26
CA MET A 270 -0.69 -15.85 -3.59
C MET A 270 0.54 -16.61 -3.06
N ARG A 271 1.73 -16.01 -3.13
CA ARG A 271 2.94 -16.63 -2.57
C ARG A 271 2.88 -16.69 -1.05
N GLU A 272 2.34 -15.67 -0.41
CA GLU A 272 2.10 -15.64 1.03
C GLU A 272 1.13 -16.75 1.46
N LEU A 273 0.01 -16.89 0.75
CA LEU A 273 -0.96 -17.98 0.96
C LEU A 273 -0.31 -19.36 0.81
N LEU A 274 0.50 -19.56 -0.24
CA LEU A 274 1.20 -20.82 -0.48
C LEU A 274 2.24 -21.11 0.61
N ALA A 275 3.00 -20.10 1.04
CA ALA A 275 3.96 -20.25 2.13
C ALA A 275 3.24 -20.69 3.41
N TRP A 276 2.15 -20.01 3.77
CA TRP A 276 1.32 -20.34 4.93
C TRP A 276 0.76 -21.78 4.85
N LYS A 277 0.17 -22.18 3.72
CA LYS A 277 -0.36 -23.55 3.52
C LYS A 277 0.72 -24.63 3.61
N LEU A 278 1.94 -24.33 3.17
CA LEU A 278 3.09 -25.24 3.25
C LEU A 278 3.79 -25.22 4.62
N SER A 279 3.19 -24.57 5.62
CA SER A 279 3.79 -24.36 6.96
C SER A 279 5.15 -23.66 6.91
N HIS A 280 5.41 -22.88 5.86
CA HIS A 280 6.50 -21.92 5.83
C HIS A 280 5.99 -20.64 6.51
N GLY A 281 6.35 -20.43 7.78
CA GLY A 281 5.81 -19.31 8.58
C GLY A 281 4.73 -19.76 9.56
N LYS A 282 4.99 -20.81 10.34
CA LYS A 282 4.03 -21.48 11.22
C LYS A 282 3.41 -20.58 12.32
N ASP A 283 4.02 -19.41 12.55
CA ASP A 283 3.59 -18.41 13.53
C ASP A 283 3.05 -17.12 12.87
N ASP A 284 2.99 -17.06 11.54
CA ASP A 284 2.48 -15.89 10.82
C ASP A 284 0.93 -15.83 10.90
N PRO A 285 0.34 -14.62 11.00
CA PRO A 285 -1.11 -14.48 10.99
C PRO A 285 -1.70 -15.03 9.68
N PRO A 286 -2.97 -15.48 9.67
CA PRO A 286 -3.59 -15.98 8.46
C PRO A 286 -3.58 -14.91 7.34
N PRO A 287 -3.13 -15.24 6.12
CA PRO A 287 -3.06 -14.28 5.02
C PRO A 287 -4.42 -13.68 4.68
N ALA A 288 -4.45 -12.47 4.13
CA ALA A 288 -5.70 -11.77 3.78
C ALA A 288 -6.62 -12.58 2.85
N LEU A 289 -6.05 -13.42 1.98
CA LEU A 289 -6.79 -14.31 1.07
C LEU A 289 -7.57 -15.43 1.80
N THR A 290 -7.30 -15.66 3.08
CA THR A 290 -7.99 -16.66 3.92
C THR A 290 -9.09 -16.07 4.78
N GLN A 291 -9.32 -14.76 4.69
CA GLN A 291 -10.27 -14.05 5.55
C GLN A 291 -11.28 -13.24 4.72
N GLY A 292 -12.46 -13.03 5.30
CA GLY A 292 -13.42 -12.06 4.79
C GLY A 292 -13.96 -12.33 3.39
N TRP A 293 -14.35 -11.25 2.73
CA TRP A 293 -14.83 -11.29 1.34
C TRP A 293 -13.82 -11.86 0.35
N ARG A 294 -12.51 -11.71 0.62
CA ARG A 294 -11.47 -12.31 -0.24
C ARG A 294 -11.51 -13.82 -0.17
N ALA A 295 -11.73 -14.40 1.01
CA ALA A 295 -11.93 -15.84 1.15
C ALA A 295 -13.20 -16.30 0.43
N GLU A 296 -14.26 -15.50 0.37
CA GLU A 296 -15.48 -15.83 -0.39
C GLU A 296 -15.21 -15.88 -1.90
N VAL A 297 -14.41 -14.93 -2.43
CA VAL A 297 -14.07 -14.86 -3.86
C VAL A 297 -13.07 -15.93 -4.26
N VAL A 298 -11.99 -16.05 -3.49
CA VAL A 298 -10.86 -16.93 -3.80
C VAL A 298 -11.18 -18.37 -3.44
N GLY A 299 -11.91 -18.55 -2.33
CA GLY A 299 -12.63 -19.75 -1.92
C GLY A 299 -11.89 -21.07 -2.12
N ASN A 300 -12.71 -22.07 -2.48
CA ASN A 300 -12.27 -23.43 -2.81
C ASN A 300 -11.45 -23.48 -4.10
N LEU A 301 -11.48 -22.44 -4.95
CA LEU A 301 -10.83 -22.50 -6.24
C LEU A 301 -9.32 -22.76 -6.11
N ILE A 302 -8.65 -22.03 -5.21
CA ILE A 302 -7.23 -22.27 -4.98
C ILE A 302 -7.00 -23.69 -4.47
N ASP A 303 -7.84 -24.16 -3.55
CA ASP A 303 -7.70 -25.51 -2.99
C ASP A 303 -7.99 -26.61 -4.02
N ASP A 304 -8.93 -26.40 -4.93
CA ASP A 304 -9.27 -27.32 -6.00
C ASP A 304 -8.18 -27.35 -7.08
N LEU A 305 -7.62 -26.20 -7.46
CA LEU A 305 -6.48 -26.13 -8.38
C LEU A 305 -5.24 -26.80 -7.79
N LEU A 306 -4.97 -26.57 -6.49
CA LEU A 306 -3.83 -27.19 -5.81
C LEU A 306 -4.02 -28.70 -5.59
N ALA A 307 -5.26 -29.15 -5.39
CA ALA A 307 -5.59 -30.58 -5.25
C ALA A 307 -5.79 -31.30 -6.58
N GLY A 308 -5.75 -30.60 -7.72
CA GLY A 308 -6.02 -31.17 -9.04
C GLY A 308 -7.50 -31.52 -9.29
N ARG A 309 -8.42 -30.95 -8.50
CA ARG A 309 -9.88 -31.05 -8.69
C ARG A 309 -10.44 -30.00 -9.66
N ALA A 310 -9.63 -29.02 -10.06
CA ALA A 310 -10.00 -28.05 -11.09
C ALA A 310 -8.87 -27.87 -12.11
N SER A 311 -9.22 -27.45 -13.32
CA SER A 311 -8.27 -27.11 -14.38
C SER A 311 -8.54 -25.72 -14.96
N LEU A 312 -7.47 -24.96 -15.21
CA LEU A 312 -7.51 -23.71 -15.96
C LEU A 312 -7.19 -23.99 -17.43
N ARG A 313 -8.08 -23.61 -18.35
CA ARG A 313 -7.84 -23.73 -19.80
C ARG A 313 -8.21 -22.46 -20.55
N ILE A 314 -7.69 -22.37 -21.78
CA ILE A 314 -8.12 -21.36 -22.74
C ILE A 314 -9.34 -21.89 -23.48
N SER A 315 -10.45 -21.18 -23.43
CA SER A 315 -11.70 -21.57 -24.11
C SER A 315 -11.71 -21.07 -25.56
N ASP A 316 -11.59 -19.77 -25.76
CA ASP A 316 -11.53 -19.10 -27.06
C ASP A 316 -10.55 -17.92 -26.99
N LEU A 317 -9.56 -17.92 -27.89
CA LEU A 317 -8.56 -16.86 -28.03
C LEU A 317 -9.16 -15.49 -28.39
N LYS A 318 -10.37 -15.45 -28.93
CA LYS A 318 -11.08 -14.22 -29.32
C LYS A 318 -12.10 -13.77 -28.28
N SER A 319 -12.34 -14.56 -27.23
CA SER A 319 -13.25 -14.18 -26.14
C SER A 319 -12.70 -12.99 -25.36
N ARG A 320 -13.60 -12.17 -24.80
CA ARG A 320 -13.23 -11.15 -23.81
C ARG A 320 -12.66 -11.78 -22.53
N ASP A 321 -13.13 -12.98 -22.23
CA ASP A 321 -12.71 -13.81 -21.10
C ASP A 321 -12.20 -15.16 -21.65
N PRO A 322 -10.94 -15.22 -22.10
CA PRO A 322 -10.39 -16.41 -22.76
C PRO A 322 -10.08 -17.54 -21.77
N LEU A 323 -10.06 -17.26 -20.47
CA LEU A 323 -9.72 -18.23 -19.42
C LEU A 323 -10.99 -18.77 -18.78
N VAL A 324 -11.10 -20.10 -18.71
CA VAL A 324 -12.20 -20.80 -18.06
C VAL A 324 -11.63 -21.81 -17.07
N ILE A 325 -12.35 -21.99 -15.97
CA ILE A 325 -12.02 -22.93 -14.91
C ILE A 325 -13.07 -24.04 -14.97
N ASP A 326 -12.64 -25.26 -15.24
CA ASP A 326 -13.51 -26.44 -15.20
C ASP A 326 -13.26 -27.20 -13.89
N GLN A 327 -14.34 -27.63 -13.25
CA GLN A 327 -14.28 -28.60 -12.16
C GLN A 327 -14.09 -29.99 -12.76
N LEU A 328 -13.01 -30.66 -12.36
CA LEU A 328 -12.75 -32.04 -12.70
C LEU A 328 -13.55 -32.87 -11.69
N GLY A 329 -14.60 -33.57 -12.16
CA GLY A 329 -15.33 -34.52 -11.32
C GLY A 329 -14.37 -35.51 -10.68
N GLU A 330 -14.70 -36.05 -9.50
CA GLU A 330 -13.87 -37.04 -8.81
C GLU A 330 -13.45 -38.13 -9.82
N ALA A 331 -12.14 -38.20 -10.09
CA ALA A 331 -11.59 -39.26 -10.92
C ALA A 331 -11.84 -40.57 -10.16
N GLY A 332 -12.81 -41.35 -10.64
CA GLY A 332 -13.16 -42.67 -10.12
C GLY A 332 -12.06 -43.70 -10.27
#